data_AF-A0A453RII1-F1
#
_entry.id   AF-A0A453RII1-F1
#
_cell.length_a   1.000
_cell.length_b   1.000
_cell.length_c   1.000
_cell.angle_alpha   90.00
_cell.angle_beta   90.00
_cell.angle_gamma   90.00
#
_symmetry.space_group_name_H-M   'P 1'
#
loop_
_entity.id
_entity.type
_entity.pdbx_description
1 polymer ?
#
loop_
_entity_poly.entity_id
_entity_poly.type
_entity_poly.pdbx_seq_one_letter_code
_entity_poly.pdbx_strand_id
1 'polypeptide(L)' 'RLKENIDLFGWSIPEELCDKFSEIEQQVKRVRNESLVHSQSIYKTMDELWDGEI' A
#
# COMPACT_ATOMS: atom_id res chain seq x y z
N ARG A 1 -14.59 -15.69 5.90
CA ARG A 1 -13.53 -14.83 5.31
C ARG A 1 -13.34 -15.11 3.83
N LEU A 2 -12.86 -16.29 3.41
CA LEU A 2 -12.61 -16.56 1.98
C LEU A 2 -13.86 -16.36 1.09
N LYS A 3 -15.01 -16.91 1.51
CA LYS A 3 -16.27 -16.74 0.77
C LYS A 3 -16.73 -15.27 0.69
N GLU A 4 -16.64 -14.55 1.80
CA GLU A 4 -17.00 -13.12 1.88
C GLU A 4 -16.07 -12.25 1.02
N ASN A 5 -14.77 -12.58 0.96
CA ASN A 5 -13.80 -11.84 0.15
C ASN A 5 -13.99 -12.03 -1.36
N ILE A 6 -14.71 -13.07 -1.79
CA ILE A 6 -15.02 -13.35 -3.20
C ILE A 6 -16.37 -12.72 -3.60
N ASP A 7 -17.24 -12.46 -2.63
CA ASP A 7 -18.58 -11.89 -2.81
C ASP A 7 -18.55 -10.35 -2.95
N LEU A 8 -17.72 -9.87 -3.88
CA LEU A 8 -17.52 -8.44 -4.16
C LEU A 8 -18.28 -7.96 -5.40
N PHE A 9 -18.99 -8.87 -6.08
CA PHE A 9 -19.69 -8.57 -7.33
C PHE A 9 -21.18 -8.32 -7.08
N GLY A 10 -21.78 -7.40 -7.84
CA GLY A 10 -23.21 -7.06 -7.72
C GLY A 10 -23.52 -5.87 -6.80
N TRP A 11 -22.50 -5.25 -6.22
CA TRP A 11 -22.59 -3.99 -5.51
C TRP A 11 -21.35 -3.14 -5.77
N SER A 12 -21.46 -1.83 -5.53
CA SER A 12 -20.34 -0.90 -5.64
C SER A 12 -20.39 0.10 -4.50
N ILE A 13 -19.24 0.64 -4.15
CA ILE A 13 -19.17 1.78 -3.22
C ILE A 13 -19.59 3.04 -3.99
N PRO A 14 -20.55 3.84 -3.49
CA PRO A 14 -20.92 5.12 -4.08
C PRO A 14 -19.73 6.09 -4.14
N GLU A 15 -19.69 6.93 -5.17
CA GLU A 15 -18.59 7.89 -5.41
C GLU A 15 -18.33 8.81 -4.21
N GLU A 16 -19.40 9.36 -3.60
CA GLU A 16 -19.30 10.22 -2.41
C GLU A 16 -18.66 9.53 -1.19
N LEU A 17 -18.73 8.21 -1.11
CA LEU A 17 -18.07 7.42 -0.06
C LEU A 17 -16.66 7.02 -0.47
N CYS A 18 -16.41 6.82 -1.76
CA CYS A 18 -15.08 6.60 -2.30
C CYS A 18 -14.16 7.80 -2.06
N ASP A 19 -14.68 9.02 -2.22
CA ASP A 19 -13.89 10.25 -2.04
C ASP A 19 -13.30 10.35 -0.62
N LYS A 20 -14.05 9.89 0.38
CA LYS A 20 -13.62 9.86 1.79
C LYS A 20 -12.45 8.92 2.04
N PHE A 21 -12.15 7.97 1.14
CA PHE A 21 -10.93 7.16 1.27
C PHE A 21 -9.66 8.01 1.11
N SER A 22 -9.73 9.13 0.40
CA SER A 22 -8.60 10.06 0.25
C SER A 22 -8.29 10.85 1.53
N GLU A 23 -9.26 10.96 2.43
CA GLU A 23 -9.09 11.58 3.75
C GLU A 23 -8.39 10.65 4.75
N ILE A 24 -8.27 9.35 4.42
CA ILE A 24 -7.48 8.42 5.21
C ILE A 24 -6.02 8.78 4.98
N GLU A 25 -5.37 9.28 6.04
CA GLU A 25 -3.93 9.51 6.09
C GLU A 25 -3.20 8.33 5.45
N GLN A 26 -2.40 8.61 4.41
CA GLN A 26 -1.65 7.57 3.72
C GLN A 26 -0.80 6.82 4.74
N GLN A 27 -1.19 5.60 5.05
CA GLN A 27 -0.40 4.75 5.92
C GLN A 27 0.88 4.41 5.15
N VAL A 28 2.02 4.83 5.72
CA VAL A 28 3.37 4.46 5.24
C VAL A 28 3.39 2.99 4.85
N LYS A 29 4.03 2.63 3.73
CA LYS A 29 4.14 1.23 3.27
C LYS A 29 4.34 0.29 4.45
N ARG A 30 3.32 -0.52 4.77
CA ARG A 30 3.33 -1.40 5.96
C ARG A 30 4.47 -2.43 5.88
N VAL A 31 4.82 -2.82 4.66
CA VAL A 31 5.96 -3.70 4.37
C VAL A 31 7.02 -2.88 3.66
N ARG A 32 7.98 -2.37 4.43
CA ARG A 32 9.09 -1.54 3.92
C ARG A 32 10.27 -2.34 3.39
N ASN A 33 10.33 -3.64 3.72
CA ASN A 33 11.43 -4.54 3.38
C ASN A 33 12.82 -3.98 3.75
N GLU A 34 12.92 -3.38 4.94
CA GLU A 34 14.17 -2.79 5.47
C GLU A 34 15.36 -3.77 5.45
N SER A 35 15.10 -5.07 5.53
CA SER A 35 16.11 -6.13 5.43
C SER A 35 16.85 -6.17 4.09
N LEU A 36 16.31 -5.55 3.03
CA LEU A 36 16.95 -5.46 1.72
C LEU A 36 17.85 -4.21 1.59
N VAL A 37 17.73 -3.26 2.52
CA VAL A 37 18.47 -1.99 2.52
C VAL A 37 19.73 -2.14 3.36
N HIS A 38 20.90 -2.04 2.72
CA HIS A 38 22.18 -2.12 3.41
C HIS A 38 23.27 -1.39 2.61
N SER A 39 24.31 -0.89 3.28
CA SER A 39 25.42 -0.17 2.63
C SER A 39 26.18 -1.00 1.59
N GLN A 40 26.14 -2.33 1.72
CA GLN A 40 26.74 -3.29 0.80
C GLN A 40 25.72 -3.95 -0.15
N SER A 41 24.44 -3.61 -0.04
CA SER A 41 23.37 -4.09 -0.91
C SER A 41 23.28 -3.23 -2.18
N ILE A 42 22.47 -3.69 -3.14
CA ILE A 42 22.11 -2.91 -4.34
C ILE A 42 21.33 -1.66 -3.93
N TYR A 43 20.48 -1.77 -2.91
CA TYR A 43 19.70 -0.68 -2.35
C TYR A 43 20.31 -0.21 -1.03
N LYS A 44 20.80 1.02 -1.01
CA LYS A 44 21.49 1.61 0.15
C LYS A 44 20.55 2.45 1.01
N THR A 45 19.44 2.90 0.44
CA THR A 45 18.40 3.68 1.12
C THR A 45 17.00 3.14 0.80
N MET A 46 16.01 3.57 1.58
CA MET A 46 14.60 3.22 1.36
C MET A 46 14.07 3.85 0.06
N ASP A 47 14.53 5.05 -0.26
CA ASP A 47 14.17 5.77 -1.49
C ASP A 47 14.65 5.01 -2.72
N GLU A 48 15.86 4.44 -2.69
CA GLU A 48 16.38 3.62 -3.79
C GLU A 48 15.62 2.30 -3.94
N LEU A 49 15.11 1.74 -2.85
CA LEU A 49 14.33 0.48 -2.89
C LEU A 49 12.93 0.69 -3.50
N TRP A 50 12.34 1.86 -3.29
CA TRP A 50 10.97 2.17 -3.71
C TRP A 50 10.88 3.25 -4.78
N ASP A 51 11.98 3.64 -5.41
CA ASP A 51 12.07 4.71 -6.40
C ASP A 51 11.41 6.04 -5.92
N GLY A 52 11.52 6.33 -4.62
CA GLY A 52 10.92 7.50 -3.98
C GLY A 52 9.44 7.36 -3.59
N GLU A 53 8.79 6.22 -3.87
CA GLU A 53 7.41 5.93 -3.48
C GLU A 53 7.34 5.28 -2.08
N ILE A 54 7.53 6.04 -1.00
CA ILE A 54 7.58 5.53 0.38
C ILE A 54 6.25 5.71 1.13
#